data_AF-A0A0P7BR91-F1
#
_entry.id   AF-A0A0P7BR91-F1
#
_cell.length_a   1.000
_cell.length_b   1.000
_cell.length_c   1.000
_cell.angle_alpha   90.00
_cell.angle_beta   90.00
_cell.angle_gamma   90.00
#
_symmetry.space_group_name_H-M   'P 1'
#
loop_
_entity.id
_entity.type
_entity.pdbx_description
1 polymer ?
#
loop_
_entity_poly.entity_id
_entity_poly.type
_entity_poly.pdbx_seq_one_letter_code
_entity_poly.pdbx_strand_id
1 'polypeptide(L)'
;MVRVTALNDTGQTSQILTVSTGSGKLQGVWMGNYPMRAGEEVDVELEIRRPRYWSDLVLEGRRRKTFDGAENLVRGRIAEVFADGTVVLRIGTSIVLLEMIDDPPREAVGTSVLLRADDLEFYPTGI
;
A
#
# COMPACT_ATOMS: atom_id res chain seq x y z
N MET A 1 9.63 -6.12 0.74
CA MET A 1 9.30 -6.99 -0.39
C MET A 1 8.11 -7.88 -0.06
N VAL A 2 7.19 -8.04 -1.00
CA VAL A 2 6.03 -8.92 -0.90
C VAL A 2 5.86 -9.67 -2.21
N ARG A 3 5.61 -10.98 -2.13
CA ARG A 3 5.24 -11.78 -3.29
C ARG A 3 3.77 -11.56 -3.61
N VAL A 4 3.48 -11.23 -4.85
CA VAL A 4 2.14 -10.89 -5.32
C VAL A 4 1.81 -11.65 -6.59
N THR A 5 0.52 -11.93 -6.81
CA THR A 5 0.03 -12.51 -8.06
C THR A 5 -0.73 -11.45 -8.84
N ALA A 6 -0.34 -11.19 -10.07
CA ALA A 6 -1.05 -10.27 -10.95
C ALA A 6 -2.49 -10.78 -11.23
N LEU A 7 -3.48 -9.92 -11.12
CA LEU A 7 -4.89 -10.23 -11.41
C LEU A 7 -5.37 -9.70 -12.76
N ASN A 8 -4.56 -8.86 -13.41
CA ASN A 8 -4.78 -8.36 -14.75
C ASN A 8 -3.45 -8.20 -15.47
N ASP A 9 -3.53 -8.10 -16.80
CA ASP A 9 -2.37 -7.77 -17.63
C ASP A 9 -2.03 -6.28 -17.47
N THR A 10 -0.73 -5.95 -17.50
CA THR A 10 -0.25 -4.59 -17.81
C THR A 10 0.25 -4.56 -19.25
N GLY A 11 0.23 -3.37 -19.86
CA GLY A 11 0.55 -3.24 -21.28
C GLY A 11 1.13 -1.88 -21.63
N GLN A 12 1.37 -1.66 -22.92
CA GLN A 12 1.96 -0.40 -23.42
C GLN A 12 1.11 0.84 -23.09
N THR A 13 -0.20 0.67 -22.90
CA THR A 13 -1.16 1.77 -22.69
C THR A 13 -1.62 1.94 -21.25
N SER A 14 -1.42 0.95 -20.39
CA SER A 14 -1.80 1.00 -18.97
C SER A 14 -0.80 0.25 -18.12
N GLN A 15 -0.28 0.95 -17.11
CA GLN A 15 0.57 0.39 -16.07
C GLN A 15 -0.24 0.05 -14.80
N ILE A 16 -1.58 0.16 -14.82
CA ILE A 16 -2.38 -0.16 -13.64
C ILE A 16 -2.36 -1.67 -13.42
N LEU A 17 -1.83 -2.08 -12.28
CA LEU A 17 -1.74 -3.46 -11.85
C LEU A 17 -2.60 -3.65 -10.61
N THR A 18 -3.48 -4.63 -10.67
CA THR A 18 -4.18 -5.18 -9.51
C THR A 18 -3.52 -6.49 -9.15
N VAL A 19 -3.19 -6.67 -7.89
CA VAL A 19 -2.52 -7.87 -7.40
C VAL A 19 -3.29 -8.50 -6.26
N SER A 20 -3.21 -9.82 -6.16
CA SER A 20 -3.58 -10.57 -4.97
C SER A 20 -2.37 -10.73 -4.08
N THR A 21 -2.56 -10.44 -2.79
CA THR A 21 -1.58 -10.69 -1.72
C THR A 21 -2.21 -11.63 -0.69
N GLY A 22 -1.40 -12.19 0.20
CA GLY A 22 -1.93 -12.95 1.35
C GLY A 22 -2.82 -12.13 2.30
N SER A 23 -2.86 -10.81 2.16
CA SER A 23 -3.64 -9.88 2.98
C SER A 23 -4.82 -9.24 2.24
N GLY A 24 -5.07 -9.61 0.98
CA GLY A 24 -6.14 -9.05 0.15
C GLY A 24 -5.63 -8.50 -1.18
N LYS A 25 -6.51 -7.80 -1.89
CA LYS A 25 -6.20 -7.18 -3.18
C LYS A 25 -5.60 -5.79 -2.98
N LEU A 26 -4.64 -5.44 -3.82
CA LEU A 26 -4.08 -4.10 -3.94
C LEU A 26 -4.13 -3.68 -5.40
N GLN A 27 -4.29 -2.39 -5.65
CA GLN A 27 -4.20 -1.81 -6.99
C GLN A 27 -3.31 -0.58 -6.93
N GLY A 28 -2.52 -0.39 -7.99
CA GLY A 28 -1.50 0.64 -8.07
C GLY A 28 -0.84 0.64 -9.44
N VAL A 29 0.26 1.38 -9.58
CA VAL A 29 1.01 1.51 -10.83
C VAL A 29 2.19 0.54 -10.82
N TRP A 30 2.32 -0.24 -11.88
CA TRP A 30 3.46 -1.08 -12.15
C TRP A 30 4.64 -0.24 -12.64
N MET A 31 5.79 -0.39 -11.99
CA MET A 31 7.01 0.35 -12.30
C MET A 31 8.09 -0.51 -12.96
N GLY A 32 7.76 -1.75 -13.33
CA GLY A 32 8.66 -2.64 -14.04
C GLY A 32 8.84 -2.27 -15.51
N ASN A 33 9.97 -2.68 -16.08
CA ASN A 33 10.31 -2.45 -17.49
C ASN A 33 9.77 -3.55 -18.43
N TYR A 34 8.94 -4.46 -17.93
CA TYR A 34 8.27 -5.51 -18.69
C TYR A 34 6.77 -5.56 -18.33
N PRO A 35 5.89 -5.96 -19.25
CA PRO A 35 4.48 -6.15 -18.94
C PRO A 35 4.27 -7.37 -18.04
N MET A 36 3.34 -7.26 -17.10
CA MET A 36 2.84 -8.38 -16.29
C MET A 36 1.66 -9.02 -16.99
N ARG A 37 1.53 -10.35 -16.88
CA ARG A 37 0.33 -11.10 -17.27
C ARG A 37 -0.46 -11.56 -16.06
N ALA A 38 -1.78 -11.63 -16.19
CA ALA A 38 -2.63 -12.19 -15.17
C ALA A 38 -2.20 -13.61 -14.81
N GLY A 39 -2.08 -13.88 -13.50
CA GLY A 39 -1.58 -15.13 -12.95
C GLY A 39 -0.06 -15.19 -12.75
N GLU A 40 0.72 -14.24 -13.29
CA GLU A 40 2.15 -14.18 -13.00
C GLU A 40 2.41 -13.78 -11.55
N GLU A 41 3.40 -14.43 -10.94
CA GLU A 41 3.88 -14.10 -9.61
C GLU A 41 5.17 -13.31 -9.70
N VAL A 42 5.29 -12.28 -8.87
CA VAL A 42 6.47 -11.44 -8.81
C VAL A 42 6.66 -10.92 -7.39
N ASP A 43 7.92 -10.78 -7.00
CA ASP A 43 8.29 -10.10 -5.77
C ASP A 43 8.42 -8.59 -6.02
N VAL A 44 7.72 -7.80 -5.21
CA VAL A 44 7.63 -6.35 -5.36
C VAL A 44 7.95 -5.60 -4.08
N GLU A 45 8.52 -4.42 -4.24
CA GLU A 45 8.49 -3.36 -3.23
C GLU A 45 7.25 -2.48 -3.44
N LEU A 46 6.64 -2.09 -2.32
CA LEU A 46 5.47 -1.23 -2.30
C LEU A 46 5.92 0.18 -1.92
N GLU A 47 5.50 1.16 -2.70
CA GLU A 47 5.77 2.57 -2.40
C GLU A 47 4.46 3.37 -2.47
N ILE A 48 4.28 4.31 -1.53
CA ILE A 48 3.17 5.26 -1.54
C ILE A 48 3.81 6.64 -1.70
N ARG A 49 3.64 7.24 -2.89
CA ARG A 49 4.46 8.39 -3.29
C ARG A 49 4.18 9.69 -2.57
N ARG A 50 2.92 9.98 -2.24
CA ARG A 50 2.56 11.29 -1.68
C ARG A 50 2.65 11.27 -0.16
N PRO A 51 3.17 12.34 0.47
CA PRO A 51 3.01 12.54 1.90
C PRO A 51 1.54 12.49 2.32
N ARG A 52 1.28 12.06 3.55
CA ARG A 52 -0.07 11.85 4.08
C ARG A 52 -0.38 12.77 5.24
N TYR A 53 -1.65 13.14 5.37
CA TYR A 53 -2.15 13.63 6.65
C TYR A 53 -2.52 12.44 7.52
N TRP A 54 -2.40 12.58 8.84
CA TRP A 54 -2.87 11.57 9.79
C TRP A 54 -4.35 11.27 9.58
N SER A 55 -5.15 12.25 9.17
CA SER A 55 -6.56 12.06 8.85
C SER A 55 -6.84 11.17 7.64
N ASP A 56 -5.83 10.89 6.80
CA ASP A 56 -5.95 9.95 5.67
C ASP A 56 -5.93 8.49 6.16
N LEU A 57 -5.38 8.24 7.35
CA LEU A 57 -5.34 6.93 7.99
C LEU A 57 -6.57 6.77 8.89
N VAL A 58 -7.35 5.73 8.64
CA VAL A 58 -8.52 5.43 9.45
C VAL A 58 -8.28 4.19 10.29
N LEU A 59 -8.30 4.39 11.61
CA LEU A 59 -8.16 3.31 12.59
C LEU A 59 -9.21 2.23 12.35
N GLU A 60 -8.74 0.99 12.25
CA GLU A 60 -9.58 -0.18 12.05
C GLU A 60 -10.50 -0.37 13.26
N GLY A 61 -11.82 -0.28 13.06
CA GLY A 61 -12.84 -0.24 14.12
C GLY A 61 -13.58 1.09 14.22
N ARG A 62 -13.01 2.18 13.69
CA ARG A 62 -13.71 3.45 13.43
C ARG A 62 -14.17 3.56 11.98
N ARG A 63 -14.36 2.42 11.31
CA ARG A 63 -14.65 2.30 9.88
C ARG A 63 -15.79 3.24 9.52
N ARG A 64 -15.46 4.41 8.97
CA ARG A 64 -16.45 5.34 8.44
C ARG A 64 -17.05 4.71 7.18
N LYS A 65 -18.31 5.06 6.87
CA LYS A 65 -18.97 4.80 5.57
C LYS A 65 -18.14 5.25 4.36
N THR A 66 -17.11 6.07 4.57
CA THR A 66 -16.20 6.66 3.57
C THR A 66 -15.43 5.65 2.72
N PHE A 67 -15.34 4.37 3.12
CA PHE A 67 -14.58 3.34 2.39
C PHE A 67 -15.43 2.24 1.76
N ASP A 68 -16.77 2.30 1.86
CA ASP A 68 -17.62 1.32 1.18
C ASP A 68 -17.46 1.47 -0.34
N GLY A 69 -17.00 0.39 -0.99
CA GLY A 69 -16.78 0.34 -2.44
C GLY A 69 -15.47 0.96 -2.94
N ALA A 70 -14.54 1.39 -2.06
CA ALA A 70 -13.23 1.86 -2.50
C ALA A 70 -12.34 0.68 -2.92
N GLU A 71 -11.86 0.69 -4.17
CA GLU A 71 -11.08 -0.40 -4.77
C GLU A 71 -9.57 -0.36 -4.37
N ASN A 72 -9.09 0.75 -3.82
CA ASN A 72 -7.66 1.01 -3.51
C ASN A 72 -7.39 1.13 -2.00
N LEU A 73 -7.87 0.17 -1.22
CA LEU A 73 -7.68 0.17 0.22
C LEU A 73 -6.48 -0.67 0.63
N VAL A 74 -5.48 0.01 1.19
CA VAL A 74 -4.35 -0.60 1.85
C VAL A 74 -4.69 -0.80 3.32
N ARG A 75 -4.69 -2.06 3.77
CA ARG A 75 -4.78 -2.40 5.19
C ARG A 75 -3.40 -2.69 5.74
N GLY A 76 -3.02 -2.00 6.80
CA GLY A 76 -1.73 -2.20 7.44
C GLY A 76 -1.77 -1.96 8.94
N ARG A 77 -0.66 -2.26 9.60
CA ARG A 77 -0.46 -2.00 11.02
C ARG A 77 0.68 -1.02 11.21
N ILE A 78 0.47 0.01 12.02
CA ILE A 78 1.53 0.96 12.37
C ILE A 78 2.55 0.21 13.23
N ALA A 79 3.77 0.07 12.73
CA ALA A 79 4.85 -0.60 13.42
C ALA A 79 5.66 0.37 14.28
N GLU A 80 5.85 1.60 13.79
CA GLU A 80 6.67 2.62 14.43
C GLU A 80 6.27 4.02 13.93
N VAL A 81 6.55 5.03 14.76
CA VAL A 81 6.42 6.45 14.44
C VAL A 81 7.72 7.12 14.85
N PHE A 82 8.47 7.65 13.90
CA PHE A 82 9.75 8.29 14.13
C PHE A 82 9.60 9.74 14.60
N ALA A 83 10.69 10.32 15.11
CA ALA A 83 10.69 11.67 15.68
C ALA A 83 10.52 12.78 14.62
N ASP A 84 10.81 12.48 13.36
CA ASP A 84 10.62 13.36 12.19
C ASP A 84 9.21 13.26 11.58
N GLY A 85 8.32 12.47 12.19
CA GLY A 85 6.96 12.28 11.71
C GLY A 85 6.79 11.11 10.74
N THR A 86 7.86 10.42 10.32
CA THR A 86 7.72 9.25 9.43
C THR A 86 7.02 8.10 10.13
N VAL A 87 6.02 7.51 9.46
CA VAL A 87 5.25 6.36 9.96
C VAL A 87 5.68 5.10 9.24
N VAL A 88 6.01 4.06 9.99
CA VAL A 88 6.28 2.72 9.45
C VAL A 88 4.97 1.93 9.40
N LEU A 89 4.47 1.65 8.20
CA LEU A 89 3.27 0.85 7.97
C LEU A 89 3.64 -0.56 7.50
N ARG A 90 3.25 -1.58 8.26
CA ARG A 90 3.39 -2.99 7.85
C ARG A 90 2.16 -3.47 7.10
N ILE A 91 2.34 -3.93 5.86
CA ILE A 91 1.29 -4.47 4.98
C ILE A 91 1.67 -5.91 4.64
N GLY A 92 0.97 -6.88 5.24
CA GLY A 92 1.39 -8.28 5.19
C GLY A 92 2.83 -8.44 5.71
N THR A 93 3.73 -8.95 4.87
CA THR A 93 5.16 -9.06 5.16
C THR A 93 5.98 -7.84 4.71
N SER A 94 5.38 -6.90 3.97
CA SER A 94 6.06 -5.70 3.50
C SER A 94 6.06 -4.59 4.55
N ILE A 95 7.04 -3.70 4.44
CA ILE A 95 7.13 -2.45 5.20
C ILE A 95 7.07 -1.32 4.18
N VAL A 96 6.23 -0.32 4.46
CA VAL A 96 6.13 0.93 3.71
C VAL A 96 6.39 2.08 4.66
N LEU A 97 7.22 3.03 4.24
CA LEU A 97 7.44 4.27 4.96
C LEU A 97 6.48 5.32 4.43
N LEU A 98 5.71 5.93 5.32
CA LEU A 98 4.83 7.04 5.00
C LEU A 98 5.45 8.32 5.53
N GLU A 99 5.74 9.24 4.63
CA GLU A 99 6.02 10.62 5.01
C GLU A 99 4.70 11.28 5.44
N MET A 100 4.72 11.96 6.58
CA MET A 100 3.55 12.64 7.13
C MET A 100 3.69 14.16 6.99
N ILE A 101 2.58 14.83 6.70
CA ILE A 101 2.51 16.30 6.60
C ILE A 101 2.28 16.92 7.98
N ASP A 102 1.53 16.23 8.84
CA ASP A 102 1.26 16.58 10.24
C ASP A 102 1.83 15.51 11.18
N ASP A 103 1.90 15.84 12.49
CA ASP A 103 2.49 14.94 13.48
C ASP A 103 1.54 13.78 13.81
N PRO A 104 1.90 12.53 13.47
CA PRO A 104 1.12 11.37 13.89
C PRO A 104 1.26 11.12 15.40
N PRO A 105 0.18 10.69 16.08
CA PRO A 105 0.23 10.33 17.50
C PRO A 105 1.10 9.08 17.73
N ARG A 106 2.07 9.17 18.64
CA ARG A 106 2.98 8.04 18.95
C ARG A 106 2.25 6.85 19.57
N GLU A 107 1.15 7.09 20.26
CA GLU A 107 0.28 6.05 20.83
C GLU A 107 -0.46 5.23 19.77
N ALA A 108 -0.44 5.63 18.49
CA ALA A 108 -1.01 4.83 17.42
C ALA A 108 -0.14 3.64 17.00
N VAL A 109 1.09 3.52 17.52
CA VAL A 109 1.93 2.34 17.30
C VAL A 109 1.19 1.07 17.74
N GLY A 110 1.21 0.07 16.88
CA GLY A 110 0.53 -1.21 17.09
C GLY A 110 -0.94 -1.21 16.67
N THR A 111 -1.51 -0.08 16.22
CA THR A 111 -2.89 -0.03 15.71
C THR A 111 -2.96 -0.45 14.24
N SER A 112 -4.06 -1.10 13.88
CA SER A 112 -4.38 -1.37 12.47
C SER A 112 -5.10 -0.18 11.85
N VAL A 113 -4.76 0.14 10.61
CA VAL A 113 -5.30 1.27 9.85
C VAL A 113 -5.71 0.84 8.45
N LEU A 114 -6.66 1.58 7.90
CA LEU A 114 -7.00 1.59 6.50
C LEU A 114 -6.52 2.89 5.90
N LEU A 115 -5.85 2.79 4.76
CA LEU A 115 -5.40 3.92 3.96
C LEU A 115 -5.94 3.73 2.54
N ARG A 116 -6.55 4.78 1.98
CA ARG A 116 -6.78 4.83 0.54
C ARG A 116 -5.50 5.29 -0.15
N ALA A 117 -4.98 4.46 -1.04
CA ALA A 117 -3.72 4.73 -1.76
C ALA A 117 -3.96 4.69 -3.27
N ASP A 118 -4.33 5.84 -3.84
CA ASP A 118 -4.51 6.01 -5.29
C ASP A 118 -3.18 6.27 -6.03
N ASP A 119 -2.07 6.25 -5.30
CA ASP A 119 -0.68 6.50 -5.71
C ASP A 119 0.25 5.38 -5.22
N LEU A 120 -0.30 4.18 -5.00
CA LEU A 120 0.46 2.98 -4.71
C LEU A 120 1.25 2.58 -5.96
N GLU A 121 2.51 2.22 -5.78
CA GLU A 121 3.39 1.73 -6.83
C GLU A 121 3.99 0.37 -6.46
N PHE A 122 4.25 -0.42 -7.50
CA PHE A 122 4.86 -1.74 -7.41
C PHE A 122 6.18 -1.74 -8.18
N TYR A 123 7.29 -1.92 -7.48
CA TYR A 123 8.62 -2.02 -8.06
C TYR A 123 9.07 -3.49 -8.06
N PRO A 124 9.31 -4.13 -9.23
CA PRO A 124 9.87 -5.48 -9.25
C PRO A 124 11.25 -5.50 -8.63
N THR A 125 11.51 -6.47 -7.75
CA THR A 125 12.83 -6.65 -7.14
C THR A 125 13.72 -7.62 -7.90
N GLY A 126 13.13 -8.49 -8.73
CA GLY A 126 13.86 -9.45 -9.58
C GLY A 126 14.56 -10.58 -8.82
N ILE A 127 14.13 -10.87 -7.58
CA ILE A 127 14.68 -11.92 -6.71
C ILE A 127 13.84 -13.19 -6.84
#